data_AF-A0A183KTJ9-F1
#
_entry.id   AF-A0A183KTJ9-F1
#
_cell.length_a   1.000
_cell.length_b   1.000
_cell.length_c   1.000
_cell.angle_alpha   90.00
_cell.angle_beta   90.00
_cell.angle_gamma   90.00
#
_symmetry.space_group_name_H-M   'P 1'
#
loop_
_entity.id
_entity.type
_entity.pdbx_description
1 polymer ?
#
loop_
_entity_poly.entity_id
_entity_poly.type
_entity_poly.pdbx_seq_one_letter_code
_entity_poly.pdbx_strand_id
1 'polypeptide(L)'
;MERFSKLVLLNSQPSSLFQGNNLLHLLHDVQTSENLEYFQARDVILCVGNAISSCPDNALQQKDLLLSISVAACDVVQKFLVRMLEIVLNNNSDLVGRFDVLTSLNSMLSGIPSTKRNCLWNDRSLRSAISNFGAGLRDLGDFDLQAHSSALLLRLVPREIQRQFASTYIIREFPTIAQEFSNIGGVNFEFVSVNARNYSVTIGSQARDF
;
A
#
# COMPACT_ATOMS: atom_id res chain seq x y z
N MET A 1 -4.02 7.53 25.13
CA MET A 1 -5.25 6.73 25.23
C MET A 1 -6.44 7.38 24.53
N GLU A 2 -6.67 8.69 24.61
CA GLU A 2 -7.82 9.35 23.92
C GLU A 2 -7.88 9.17 22.39
N ARG A 3 -6.73 9.11 21.69
CA ARG A 3 -6.70 8.88 20.22
C ARG A 3 -7.22 7.49 19.82
N PHE A 4 -6.93 6.46 20.61
CA PHE A 4 -7.46 5.11 20.40
C PHE A 4 -8.93 5.01 20.76
N SER A 5 -9.38 5.73 21.79
CA SER A 5 -10.80 5.83 22.11
C SER A 5 -11.62 6.42 20.95
N LYS A 6 -11.07 7.41 20.22
CA LYS A 6 -11.70 7.95 18.99
C LYS A 6 -11.76 6.94 17.85
N LEU A 7 -10.69 6.16 17.61
CA LEU A 7 -10.66 5.08 16.59
C LEU A 7 -11.68 3.97 16.88
N VAL A 8 -11.77 3.52 18.14
CA VAL A 8 -12.74 2.52 18.59
C VAL A 8 -14.17 3.06 18.46
N LEU A 9 -14.40 4.31 18.84
CA LEU A 9 -15.70 4.98 18.66
C LEU A 9 -16.09 5.09 17.19
N LEU A 10 -15.16 5.46 16.30
CA LEU A 10 -15.41 5.57 14.86
C LEU A 10 -15.72 4.22 14.21
N ASN A 11 -14.99 3.15 14.56
CA ASN A 11 -15.29 1.80 14.08
C ASN A 11 -16.62 1.23 14.60
N SER A 12 -17.16 1.80 15.69
CA SER A 12 -18.45 1.38 16.27
C SER A 12 -19.65 2.17 15.74
N GLN A 13 -19.44 3.21 14.93
CA GLN A 13 -20.53 4.05 14.43
C GLN A 13 -21.00 3.62 13.02
N PRO A 14 -22.32 3.72 12.74
CA PRO A 14 -22.86 3.43 11.42
C PRO A 14 -22.23 4.34 10.35
N SER A 15 -22.08 3.79 9.14
CA SER A 15 -21.41 4.41 7.97
C SER A 15 -21.91 5.82 7.64
N SER A 16 -23.13 6.16 8.06
CA SER A 16 -23.78 7.47 7.88
C SER A 16 -23.25 8.60 8.79
N LEU A 17 -22.45 8.30 9.82
CA LEU A 17 -21.85 9.29 10.73
C LEU A 17 -20.42 9.71 10.34
N PHE A 18 -19.83 9.11 9.31
CA PHE A 18 -18.54 9.55 8.75
C PHE A 18 -18.70 10.83 7.92
N GLN A 19 -18.93 11.95 8.60
CA GLN A 19 -18.78 13.27 7.99
C GLN A 19 -17.31 13.42 7.59
N GLY A 20 -16.98 13.58 6.30
CA GLY A 20 -15.58 13.50 5.85
C GLY A 20 -14.63 14.55 6.46
N ASN A 21 -15.15 15.62 7.07
CA ASN A 21 -14.35 16.53 7.92
C ASN A 21 -13.72 15.81 9.11
N ASN A 22 -14.42 14.84 9.72
CA ASN A 22 -13.88 14.03 10.82
C ASN A 22 -12.76 13.09 10.34
N LEU A 23 -12.86 12.55 9.13
CA LEU A 23 -11.82 11.73 8.51
C LEU A 23 -10.56 12.56 8.23
N LEU A 24 -10.73 13.78 7.70
CA LEU A 24 -9.62 14.70 7.47
C LEU A 24 -8.92 15.12 8.78
N HIS A 25 -9.68 15.42 9.83
CA HIS A 25 -9.10 15.72 11.14
C HIS A 25 -8.31 14.53 11.70
N LEU A 26 -8.83 13.31 11.55
CA LEU A 26 -8.12 12.11 12.01
C LEU A 26 -6.81 11.88 11.23
N LEU A 27 -6.84 12.05 9.91
CA LEU A 27 -5.64 11.96 9.08
C LEU A 27 -4.63 13.06 9.41
N HIS A 28 -5.09 14.28 9.68
CA HIS A 28 -4.24 15.38 10.11
C HIS A 28 -3.60 15.13 11.48
N ASP A 29 -4.33 14.54 12.43
CA ASP A 29 -3.79 14.15 13.75
C ASP A 29 -2.72 13.05 13.67
N VAL A 30 -2.80 12.20 12.63
CA VAL A 30 -1.86 11.11 12.31
C VAL A 30 -0.67 11.58 11.50
N GLN A 31 -0.92 12.47 10.53
CA GLN A 31 0.06 13.49 10.10
C GLN A 31 0.44 14.30 11.36
N THR A 32 1.29 15.33 11.43
CA THR A 32 1.60 16.07 12.70
C THR A 32 2.09 15.30 13.97
N SER A 33 1.69 14.07 14.27
CA SER A 33 2.14 13.28 15.41
C SER A 33 3.55 12.77 15.18
N GLU A 34 4.46 13.15 16.08
CA GLU A 34 5.88 12.79 16.00
C GLU A 34 6.16 11.36 16.50
N ASN A 35 5.37 10.88 17.46
CA ASN A 35 5.57 9.58 18.13
C ASN A 35 4.59 8.49 17.65
N LEU A 36 4.05 8.63 16.42
CA LEU A 36 3.06 7.68 15.94
C LEU A 36 3.74 6.43 15.37
N GLU A 37 3.28 5.27 15.83
CA GLU A 37 3.71 3.99 15.29
C GLU A 37 2.95 3.64 14.01
N TYR A 38 3.61 2.97 13.06
CA TYR A 38 3.03 2.68 11.74
C TYR A 38 1.76 1.80 11.81
N PHE A 39 1.67 0.91 12.80
CA PHE A 39 0.46 0.09 13.01
C PHE A 39 -0.75 0.92 13.41
N GLN A 40 -0.55 2.04 14.12
CA GLN A 40 -1.62 2.97 14.47
C GLN A 40 -2.09 3.77 13.25
N ALA A 41 -1.15 4.21 12.43
CA ALA A 41 -1.43 4.86 11.16
C ALA A 41 -2.20 3.93 10.20
N ARG A 42 -1.85 2.62 10.20
CA ARG A 42 -2.51 1.61 9.35
C ARG A 42 -3.99 1.54 9.66
N ASP A 43 -4.33 1.40 10.94
CA ASP A 43 -5.70 1.19 11.37
C ASP A 43 -6.57 2.41 11.03
N VAL A 44 -6.01 3.62 11.12
CA VAL A 44 -6.66 4.86 10.65
C VAL A 44 -6.89 4.84 9.16
N ILE A 45 -5.87 4.56 8.35
CA ILE A 45 -6.00 4.54 6.88
C ILE A 45 -7.01 3.49 6.44
N LEU A 46 -7.04 2.32 7.08
CA LEU A 46 -8.03 1.29 6.80
C LEU A 46 -9.45 1.73 7.15
N CYS A 47 -9.63 2.37 8.31
CA CYS A 47 -10.92 2.94 8.70
C CYS A 47 -11.40 3.98 7.67
N VAL A 48 -10.51 4.88 7.25
CA VAL A 48 -10.77 5.88 6.21
C VAL A 48 -11.11 5.22 4.87
N GLY A 49 -10.34 4.24 4.42
CA GLY A 49 -10.56 3.53 3.16
C GLY A 49 -11.89 2.77 3.11
N ASN A 50 -12.28 2.15 4.22
CA ASN A 50 -13.58 1.49 4.37
C ASN A 50 -14.74 2.50 4.35
N ALA A 51 -14.56 3.66 4.99
CA ALA A 51 -15.54 4.75 4.98
C ALA A 51 -15.71 5.33 3.56
N ILE A 52 -14.62 5.51 2.81
CA ILE A 52 -14.66 5.90 1.39
C ILE A 52 -15.44 4.87 0.57
N SER A 53 -15.11 3.59 0.71
CA SER A 53 -15.71 2.51 -0.09
C SER A 53 -17.21 2.34 0.17
N SER A 54 -17.68 2.76 1.35
CA SER A 54 -19.09 2.69 1.74
C SER A 54 -19.89 3.93 1.33
N CYS A 55 -19.25 4.94 0.71
CA CYS A 55 -19.88 6.21 0.38
C CYS A 55 -20.56 6.13 -1.00
N PRO A 56 -21.84 6.52 -1.15
CA PRO A 56 -22.52 6.51 -2.44
C PRO A 56 -21.95 7.59 -3.39
N ASP A 57 -21.80 7.28 -4.68
CA ASP A 57 -21.08 8.07 -5.70
C ASP A 57 -21.71 9.44 -6.09
N ASN A 58 -22.82 9.84 -5.48
CA ASN A 58 -23.73 10.83 -6.04
C ASN A 58 -23.62 12.22 -5.40
N ALA A 59 -22.47 12.91 -5.53
CA ALA A 59 -22.38 14.37 -5.45
C ALA A 59 -21.00 14.90 -5.91
N LEU A 60 -20.98 16.06 -6.60
CA LEU A 60 -19.74 16.77 -6.94
C LEU A 60 -18.95 17.19 -5.69
N GLN A 61 -19.62 17.61 -4.61
CA GLN A 61 -18.98 17.95 -3.31
C GLN A 61 -18.31 16.73 -2.66
N GLN A 62 -18.82 15.52 -2.92
CA GLN A 62 -18.18 14.28 -2.45
C GLN A 62 -16.86 14.04 -3.17
N LYS A 63 -16.72 14.41 -4.45
CA LYS A 63 -15.47 14.21 -5.20
C LYS A 63 -14.32 15.05 -4.64
N ASP A 64 -14.58 16.30 -4.26
CA ASP A 64 -13.56 17.18 -3.66
C ASP A 64 -13.15 16.69 -2.26
N LEU A 65 -14.11 16.19 -1.48
CA LEU A 65 -13.85 15.61 -0.18
C LEU A 65 -13.07 14.29 -0.28
N LEU A 66 -13.45 13.41 -1.20
CA LEU A 66 -12.72 12.16 -1.48
C LEU A 66 -11.30 12.43 -1.98
N LEU A 67 -11.12 13.46 -2.81
CA LEU A 67 -9.80 13.92 -3.23
C LEU A 67 -8.97 14.35 -2.02
N SER A 68 -9.52 15.20 -1.16
CA SER A 68 -8.85 15.71 0.03
C SER A 68 -8.46 14.58 0.99
N ILE A 69 -9.36 13.63 1.23
CA ILE A 69 -9.10 12.47 2.09
C ILE A 69 -8.01 11.59 1.48
N SER A 70 -8.04 11.35 0.16
CA SER A 70 -7.02 10.56 -0.54
C SER A 70 -5.64 11.20 -0.46
N VAL A 71 -5.56 12.53 -0.62
CA VAL A 71 -4.31 13.29 -0.47
C VAL A 71 -3.77 13.17 0.95
N ALA A 72 -4.62 13.42 1.96
CA ALA A 72 -4.21 13.30 3.36
C ALA A 72 -3.78 11.86 3.73
N ALA A 73 -4.41 10.83 3.17
CA ALA A 73 -4.00 9.45 3.36
C ALA A 73 -2.62 9.16 2.73
N CYS A 74 -2.33 9.71 1.54
CA CYS A 74 -1.01 9.62 0.94
C CYS A 74 0.06 10.32 1.79
N ASP A 75 -0.24 11.49 2.35
CA ASP A 75 0.68 12.21 3.24
C ASP A 75 1.04 11.38 4.49
N VAL A 76 0.05 10.69 5.06
CA VAL A 76 0.29 9.74 6.17
C VAL A 76 1.19 8.60 5.71
N VAL A 77 0.89 7.95 4.57
CA VAL A 77 1.73 6.86 4.05
C VAL A 77 3.16 7.34 3.79
N GLN A 78 3.33 8.53 3.23
CA GLN A 78 4.64 9.14 2.94
C GLN A 78 5.52 9.25 4.18
N LYS A 79 4.96 9.58 5.36
CA LYS A 79 5.73 9.65 6.61
C LYS A 79 6.42 8.32 6.97
N PHE A 80 5.81 7.19 6.63
CA PHE A 80 6.30 5.87 7.04
C PHE A 80 6.97 5.09 5.91
N LEU A 81 6.64 5.41 4.65
CA LEU A 81 6.97 4.59 3.49
C LEU A 81 8.45 4.23 3.43
N VAL A 82 9.35 5.22 3.45
CA VAL A 82 10.80 4.98 3.33
C VAL A 82 11.30 4.04 4.42
N ARG A 83 11.02 4.36 5.69
CA ARG A 83 11.42 3.54 6.84
C ARG A 83 10.85 2.13 6.77
N MET A 84 9.59 1.97 6.36
CA MET A 84 8.97 0.65 6.22
C MET A 84 9.62 -0.18 5.12
N LEU A 85 9.94 0.42 3.97
CA LEU A 85 10.68 -0.27 2.90
C LEU A 85 12.07 -0.70 3.37
N GLU A 86 12.77 0.15 4.12
CA GLU A 86 14.08 -0.18 4.72
C GLU A 86 14.01 -1.36 5.70
N ILE A 87 12.99 -1.40 6.57
CA ILE A 87 12.77 -2.53 7.48
C ILE A 87 12.57 -3.83 6.70
N VAL A 88 11.77 -3.79 5.62
CA VAL A 88 11.51 -4.96 4.78
C VAL A 88 12.77 -5.41 4.03
N LEU A 89 13.65 -4.51 3.60
CA LEU A 89 14.93 -4.88 2.96
C LEU A 89 15.99 -5.35 3.96
N ASN A 90 15.86 -5.01 5.24
CA ASN A 90 16.86 -5.36 6.24
C ASN A 90 16.78 -6.86 6.60
N ASN A 91 17.72 -7.64 6.08
CA ASN A 91 17.83 -9.08 6.37
C ASN A 91 18.22 -9.41 7.82
N ASN A 92 18.61 -8.41 8.63
CA ASN A 92 18.80 -8.58 10.07
C ASN A 92 17.49 -8.47 10.87
N SER A 93 16.40 -7.98 10.26
CA SER A 93 15.08 -7.95 10.88
C SER A 93 14.48 -9.36 10.84
N ASP A 94 13.74 -9.71 11.90
CA ASP A 94 12.94 -10.93 11.93
C ASP A 94 11.94 -10.99 10.75
N LEU A 95 11.76 -12.19 10.18
CA LEU A 95 10.92 -12.42 9.02
C LEU A 95 9.46 -12.06 9.29
N VAL A 96 8.93 -12.40 10.46
CA VAL A 96 7.54 -12.08 10.84
C VAL A 96 7.35 -10.56 10.90
N GLY A 97 8.29 -9.84 11.53
CA GLY A 97 8.27 -8.37 11.57
C GLY A 97 8.31 -7.73 10.17
N ARG A 98 9.08 -8.29 9.24
CA ARG A 98 9.13 -7.82 7.83
C ARG A 98 7.78 -8.04 7.14
N PHE A 99 7.14 -9.19 7.33
CA PHE A 99 5.79 -9.44 6.82
C PHE A 99 4.73 -8.53 7.42
N ASP A 100 4.80 -8.24 8.72
CA ASP A 100 3.84 -7.35 9.39
C ASP A 100 3.93 -5.92 8.83
N VAL A 101 5.14 -5.42 8.63
CA VAL A 101 5.39 -4.11 8.01
C VAL A 101 4.85 -4.11 6.58
N LEU A 102 5.21 -5.12 5.78
CA LEU A 102 4.82 -5.22 4.37
C LEU A 102 3.31 -5.34 4.18
N THR A 103 2.66 -6.15 5.01
CA THR A 103 1.20 -6.33 5.02
C THR A 103 0.52 -5.04 5.42
N SER A 104 1.03 -4.37 6.47
CA SER A 104 0.50 -3.08 6.92
C SER A 104 0.53 -2.03 5.81
N LEU A 105 1.64 -1.94 5.08
CA LEU A 105 1.80 -0.98 4.00
C LEU A 105 0.90 -1.30 2.79
N ASN A 106 0.79 -2.58 2.41
CA ASN A 106 -0.15 -3.03 1.38
C ASN A 106 -1.60 -2.70 1.74
N SER A 107 -1.98 -2.92 3.00
CA SER A 107 -3.30 -2.60 3.55
C SER A 107 -3.58 -1.10 3.51
N MET A 108 -2.65 -0.26 3.97
CA MET A 108 -2.78 1.20 3.87
C MET A 108 -3.05 1.65 2.43
N LEU A 109 -2.24 1.19 1.48
CA LEU A 109 -2.37 1.59 0.08
C LEU A 109 -3.67 1.08 -0.53
N SER A 110 -4.15 -0.12 -0.16
CA SER A 110 -5.44 -0.62 -0.66
C SER A 110 -6.62 0.27 -0.29
N GLY A 111 -6.53 1.02 0.82
CA GLY A 111 -7.56 2.00 1.23
C GLY A 111 -7.55 3.30 0.42
N ILE A 112 -6.54 3.55 -0.42
CA ILE A 112 -6.38 4.76 -1.22
C ILE A 112 -6.68 4.43 -2.69
N PRO A 113 -7.51 5.17 -3.43
CA PRO A 113 -7.76 4.88 -4.85
C PRO A 113 -6.48 4.86 -5.69
N SER A 114 -6.31 3.86 -6.57
CA SER A 114 -5.11 3.67 -7.41
C SER A 114 -4.72 4.92 -8.20
N THR A 115 -5.69 5.65 -8.77
CA THR A 115 -5.46 6.90 -9.51
C THR A 115 -4.90 8.04 -8.66
N LYS A 116 -5.01 7.95 -7.33
CA LYS A 116 -4.51 8.95 -6.37
C LYS A 116 -3.14 8.59 -5.79
N ARG A 117 -2.75 7.31 -5.82
CA ARG A 117 -1.44 6.83 -5.31
C ARG A 117 -0.24 7.38 -6.10
N ASN A 118 -0.46 7.85 -7.34
CA ASN A 118 0.60 8.40 -8.20
C ASN A 118 1.36 9.57 -7.57
N CYS A 119 0.78 10.31 -6.62
CA CYS A 119 1.50 11.35 -5.89
C CYS A 119 2.72 10.82 -5.11
N LEU A 120 2.64 9.58 -4.58
CA LEU A 120 3.74 8.92 -3.90
C LEU A 120 4.92 8.66 -4.84
N TRP A 121 4.65 8.33 -6.10
CA TRP A 121 5.69 8.12 -7.11
C TRP A 121 6.29 9.43 -7.62
N ASN A 122 5.51 10.51 -7.64
CA ASN A 122 5.97 11.81 -8.14
C ASN A 122 6.96 12.49 -7.18
N ASP A 123 6.93 12.13 -5.89
CA ASP A 123 7.95 12.54 -4.94
C ASP A 123 9.30 11.88 -5.28
N ARG A 124 10.34 12.69 -5.46
CA ARG A 124 11.67 12.20 -5.87
C ARG A 124 12.30 11.27 -4.84
N SER A 125 12.17 11.60 -3.56
CA SER A 125 12.75 10.83 -2.45
C SER A 125 12.08 9.47 -2.32
N LEU A 126 10.75 9.45 -2.36
CA LEU A 126 9.96 8.22 -2.33
C LEU A 126 10.23 7.37 -3.56
N ARG A 127 10.28 7.98 -4.76
CA ARG A 127 10.60 7.27 -5.99
C ARG A 127 11.96 6.57 -5.92
N SER A 128 12.96 7.22 -5.32
CA SER A 128 14.27 6.59 -5.10
C SER A 128 14.16 5.39 -4.16
N ALA A 129 13.44 5.53 -3.04
CA ALA A 129 13.23 4.43 -2.10
C ALA A 129 12.46 3.25 -2.73
N ILE A 130 11.41 3.53 -3.50
CA ILE A 130 10.62 2.52 -4.22
C ILE A 130 11.48 1.81 -5.28
N SER A 131 12.33 2.55 -5.99
CA SER A 131 13.23 1.97 -6.98
C SER A 131 14.29 1.08 -6.34
N ASN A 132 14.87 1.52 -5.22
CA ASN A 132 15.80 0.70 -4.42
C ASN A 132 15.11 -0.56 -3.87
N PHE A 133 13.85 -0.44 -3.44
CA PHE A 133 13.05 -1.58 -3.00
C PHE A 133 12.80 -2.58 -4.13
N GLY A 134 12.49 -2.10 -5.34
CA GLY A 134 12.38 -2.94 -6.53
C GLY A 134 13.69 -3.67 -6.84
N ALA A 135 14.83 -2.98 -6.76
CA ALA A 135 16.15 -3.55 -6.98
C ALA A 135 16.53 -4.61 -5.94
N GLY A 136 16.13 -4.43 -4.67
CA GLY A 136 16.41 -5.35 -3.58
C GLY A 136 15.45 -6.54 -3.47
N LEU A 137 14.47 -6.67 -4.36
CA LEU A 137 13.43 -7.70 -4.25
C LEU A 137 14.02 -9.12 -4.24
N ARG A 138 15.04 -9.39 -5.06
CA ARG A 138 15.74 -10.69 -5.08
C ARG A 138 16.38 -11.03 -3.74
N ASP A 139 16.96 -10.03 -3.08
CA ASP A 139 17.78 -10.21 -1.89
C ASP A 139 16.95 -10.37 -0.60
N LEU A 140 15.62 -10.37 -0.71
CA LEU A 140 14.70 -10.58 0.41
C LEU A 140 14.83 -11.97 1.05
N GLY A 141 15.28 -12.97 0.27
CA GLY A 141 15.57 -14.33 0.76
C GLY A 141 14.34 -15.20 1.07
N ASP A 142 13.12 -14.68 0.90
CA ASP A 142 11.87 -15.40 1.11
C ASP A 142 10.90 -15.15 -0.05
N PHE A 143 10.31 -16.22 -0.56
CA PHE A 143 9.48 -16.19 -1.75
C PHE A 143 8.13 -15.50 -1.52
N ASP A 144 7.50 -15.76 -0.38
CA ASP A 144 6.23 -15.13 -0.03
C ASP A 144 6.44 -13.62 0.21
N LEU A 145 7.58 -13.23 0.78
CA LEU A 145 7.96 -11.85 1.00
C LEU A 145 8.21 -11.13 -0.33
N GLN A 146 8.83 -11.80 -1.30
CA GLN A 146 8.99 -11.31 -2.68
C GLN A 146 7.66 -11.09 -3.38
N ALA A 147 6.71 -12.03 -3.24
CA ALA A 147 5.38 -11.92 -3.82
C ALA A 147 4.60 -10.73 -3.23
N HIS A 148 4.61 -10.56 -1.91
CA HIS A 148 3.97 -9.43 -1.24
C HIS A 148 4.64 -8.09 -1.55
N SER A 149 5.96 -8.10 -1.76
CA SER A 149 6.74 -6.92 -2.16
C SER A 149 6.44 -6.52 -3.60
N SER A 150 6.24 -7.50 -4.48
CA SER A 150 5.79 -7.27 -5.85
C SER A 150 4.39 -6.67 -5.88
N ALA A 151 3.48 -7.19 -5.07
CA ALA A 151 2.13 -6.62 -4.91
C ALA A 151 2.15 -5.17 -4.38
N LEU A 152 3.10 -4.85 -3.50
CA LEU A 152 3.31 -3.49 -3.02
C LEU A 152 3.81 -2.57 -4.15
N LEU A 153 4.81 -3.00 -4.91
CA LEU A 153 5.36 -2.26 -6.05
C LEU A 153 4.28 -1.97 -7.10
N LEU A 154 3.37 -2.90 -7.37
CA LEU A 154 2.23 -2.68 -8.27
C LEU A 154 1.26 -1.60 -7.77
N ARG A 155 1.21 -1.34 -6.46
CA ARG A 155 0.39 -0.25 -5.88
C ARG A 155 1.10 1.10 -5.88
N LEU A 156 2.43 1.10 -5.81
CA LEU A 156 3.27 2.29 -5.69
C LEU A 156 3.75 2.83 -7.03
N VAL A 157 4.00 1.94 -8.00
CA VAL A 157 4.49 2.31 -9.34
C VAL A 157 3.30 2.57 -10.26
N PRO A 158 3.21 3.75 -10.91
CA PRO A 158 2.13 4.06 -11.83
C PRO A 158 2.05 3.05 -12.97
N ARG A 159 0.83 2.65 -13.32
CA ARG A 159 0.55 1.56 -14.27
C ARG A 159 1.27 1.74 -15.61
N GLU A 160 1.34 2.98 -16.07
CA GLU A 160 1.92 3.36 -17.36
C GLU A 160 3.42 3.05 -17.45
N ILE A 161 4.12 3.04 -16.31
CA ILE A 161 5.57 2.84 -16.24
C ILE A 161 5.97 1.52 -15.59
N GLN A 162 5.02 0.70 -15.11
CA GLN A 162 5.31 -0.57 -14.44
C GLN A 162 6.18 -1.51 -15.28
N ARG A 163 5.97 -1.55 -16.61
CA ARG A 163 6.81 -2.35 -17.52
C ARG A 163 8.26 -1.85 -17.57
N GLN A 164 8.45 -0.54 -17.70
CA GLN A 164 9.78 0.06 -17.71
C GLN A 164 10.46 -0.07 -16.33
N PHE A 165 9.68 0.07 -15.27
CA PHE A 165 10.16 -0.13 -13.91
C PHE A 165 10.66 -1.55 -13.71
N ALA A 166 9.86 -2.54 -14.10
CA ALA A 166 10.26 -3.94 -14.06
C ALA A 166 11.54 -4.17 -14.86
N SER A 167 11.63 -3.63 -16.08
CA SER A 167 12.84 -3.79 -16.92
C SER A 167 14.09 -3.16 -16.34
N THR A 168 13.94 -2.06 -15.59
CA THR A 168 15.07 -1.29 -15.06
C THR A 168 15.54 -1.83 -13.71
N TYR A 169 14.59 -2.18 -12.83
CA TYR A 169 14.88 -2.45 -11.42
C TYR A 169 14.65 -3.90 -11.01
N ILE A 170 13.88 -4.69 -11.77
CA ILE A 170 13.54 -6.09 -11.41
C ILE A 170 14.21 -7.10 -12.36
N ILE A 171 14.28 -6.78 -13.67
CA ILE A 171 14.52 -7.74 -14.77
C ILE A 171 15.92 -8.33 -14.85
N ARG A 172 16.95 -7.75 -14.22
CA ARG A 172 18.32 -8.10 -14.59
C ARG A 172 18.63 -9.61 -14.51
N GLU A 173 17.86 -10.42 -13.76
CA GLU A 173 18.11 -11.87 -13.64
C GLU A 173 16.85 -12.80 -13.67
N PHE A 174 15.61 -12.30 -13.79
CA PHE A 174 14.38 -13.13 -13.85
C PHE A 174 13.36 -12.66 -14.90
N PRO A 175 13.45 -13.15 -16.16
CA PRO A 175 12.53 -12.75 -17.24
C PRO A 175 11.06 -13.09 -16.94
N THR A 176 10.81 -14.23 -16.28
CA THR A 176 9.47 -14.76 -16.03
C THR A 176 8.71 -13.96 -14.97
N ILE A 177 9.35 -13.64 -13.83
CA ILE A 177 8.74 -12.82 -12.76
C ILE A 177 8.43 -11.42 -13.27
N ALA A 178 9.31 -10.85 -14.10
CA ALA A 178 9.07 -9.54 -14.68
C ALA A 178 7.96 -9.54 -15.74
N GLN A 179 7.81 -10.64 -16.47
CA GLN A 179 6.72 -10.83 -17.42
C GLN A 179 5.39 -10.99 -16.68
N GLU A 180 5.35 -11.73 -15.56
CA GLU A 180 4.17 -11.81 -14.69
C GLU A 180 3.85 -10.46 -14.03
N PHE A 181 4.83 -9.74 -13.50
CA PHE A 181 4.66 -8.38 -12.96
C PHE A 181 4.08 -7.43 -14.02
N SER A 182 4.61 -7.48 -15.25
CA SER A 182 4.13 -6.70 -16.40
C SER A 182 2.74 -7.09 -16.89
N ASN A 183 2.37 -8.37 -16.75
CA ASN A 183 1.06 -8.91 -17.12
C ASN A 183 0.01 -8.56 -16.05
N ILE A 184 0.36 -8.64 -14.77
CA ILE A 184 -0.51 -8.30 -13.63
C ILE A 184 -0.79 -6.79 -13.61
N GLY A 185 0.20 -5.94 -13.89
CA GLY A 185 -0.01 -4.50 -14.11
C GLY A 185 -0.98 -4.17 -15.26
N GLY A 186 -1.18 -5.13 -16.17
CA GLY A 186 -2.14 -5.05 -17.26
C GLY A 186 -3.59 -5.32 -16.88
N VAL A 187 -3.87 -5.95 -15.73
CA VAL A 187 -5.21 -6.32 -15.27
C VAL A 187 -5.53 -5.49 -14.01
N ASN A 188 -6.80 -5.11 -13.79
CA ASN A 188 -7.21 -4.40 -12.57
C ASN A 188 -6.86 -5.24 -11.34
N PHE A 189 -5.71 -4.96 -10.72
CA PHE A 189 -5.18 -5.65 -9.55
C PHE A 189 -6.19 -5.68 -8.38
N GLU A 190 -7.04 -4.65 -8.28
CA GLU A 190 -8.12 -4.53 -7.27
C GLU A 190 -9.29 -5.51 -7.50
N PHE A 191 -9.41 -6.10 -8.69
CA PHE A 191 -10.36 -7.20 -8.95
C PHE A 191 -9.77 -8.57 -8.58
N VAL A 192 -8.44 -8.65 -8.47
CA VAL A 192 -7.69 -9.90 -8.22
C VAL A 192 -7.49 -10.17 -6.72
N SER A 193 -7.62 -9.14 -5.85
CA SER A 193 -7.47 -9.27 -4.40
C SER A 193 -8.55 -10.11 -3.71
N VAL A 194 -9.71 -10.35 -4.35
CA VAL A 194 -10.74 -11.28 -3.85
C VAL A 194 -10.31 -12.75 -4.04
N ASN A 195 -9.32 -13.02 -4.92
CA ASN A 195 -8.83 -14.36 -5.26
C ASN A 195 -7.35 -14.60 -4.87
N ALA A 196 -6.74 -13.72 -4.06
CA ALA A 196 -5.31 -13.76 -3.74
C ALA A 196 -4.80 -15.07 -3.12
N ARG A 197 -5.68 -15.90 -2.51
CA ARG A 197 -5.31 -17.24 -2.03
C ARG A 197 -4.90 -18.21 -3.14
N ASN A 198 -5.36 -18.01 -4.37
CA ASN A 198 -5.03 -18.90 -5.49
C ASN A 198 -3.71 -18.52 -6.19
N TYR A 199 -3.25 -17.27 -6.06
CA TYR A 199 -2.02 -16.82 -6.73
C TYR A 199 -0.75 -17.17 -5.94
N SER A 200 -0.80 -17.19 -4.60
CA SER A 200 0.28 -17.78 -3.78
C SER A 200 0.52 -19.26 -4.14
N VAL A 201 -0.53 -19.96 -4.55
CA VAL A 201 -0.47 -21.36 -5.00
C VAL A 201 0.14 -21.48 -6.40
N THR A 202 -0.17 -20.59 -7.35
CA THR A 202 0.37 -20.69 -8.73
C THR A 202 1.85 -20.29 -8.82
N ILE A 203 2.25 -19.20 -8.14
CA ILE A 203 3.66 -18.80 -8.12
C ILE A 203 4.45 -19.84 -7.27
N GLY A 204 3.89 -20.29 -6.14
CA GLY A 204 4.48 -21.33 -5.28
C GLY A 204 4.42 -22.76 -5.82
N SER A 205 3.63 -23.06 -6.86
CA SER A 205 3.64 -24.36 -7.55
C SER A 205 4.67 -24.39 -8.67
N GLN A 206 4.83 -23.30 -9.42
CA GLN A 206 5.83 -23.22 -10.50
C GLN A 206 7.26 -23.09 -9.96
N ALA A 207 7.44 -22.56 -8.74
CA ALA A 207 8.73 -22.53 -8.06
C ALA A 207 9.15 -23.87 -7.44
N ARG A 208 8.25 -24.87 -7.36
CA ARG A 208 8.59 -26.24 -6.86
C ARG A 208 9.09 -27.17 -7.94
N ASP A 209 8.95 -26.79 -9.21
CA ASP A 209 9.44 -27.55 -10.35
C ASP A 209 10.83 -27.09 -10.84
N PHE A 210 11.57 -26.33 -9.99
CA PHE A 210 12.96 -25.94 -10.19
C PHE A 210 13.82 -26.21 -8.95
#